data_AF-A0A6V7HPC2-F1
#
_entry.id   AF-A0A6V7HPC2-F1
#
_cell.length_a   1.000
_cell.length_b   1.000
_cell.length_c   1.000
_cell.angle_alpha   90.00
_cell.angle_beta   90.00
_cell.angle_gamma   90.00
#
_symmetry.space_group_name_H-M   'P 1'
#
loop_
_entity.id
_entity.type
_entity.pdbx_description
1 polymer ?
#
loop_
_entity_poly.entity_id
_entity_poly.type
_entity_poly.pdbx_seq_one_letter_code
_entity_poly.pdbx_strand_id
1 'polypeptide(L)'
;VVEIAGGGDLMSTVRDLDFLPGFALQGFPNRDSTVYRDLYGIQNAATILRGTLRFKGFSDTIQALQYLGLVDPNPHPILHPNGPDITW
;
A
#
# COMPACT_ATOMS: atom_id res chain seq x y z
N VAL A 1 -11.34 15.33 -4.73
CA VAL A 1 -10.79 14.14 -4.04
C VAL A 1 -9.79 13.50 -4.98
N VAL A 2 -8.67 12.98 -4.48
CA VAL A 2 -7.69 12.23 -5.28
C VAL A 2 -7.87 10.77 -4.94
N GLU A 3 -8.18 9.95 -5.95
CA GLU A 3 -8.39 8.51 -5.81
C GLU A 3 -7.23 7.76 -6.43
N ILE A 4 -6.80 6.68 -5.77
CA ILE A 4 -5.77 5.77 -6.28
C ILE A 4 -6.42 4.40 -6.38
N ALA A 5 -6.35 3.79 -7.56
CA ALA A 5 -6.99 2.51 -7.78
C ALA A 5 -6.37 1.40 -6.90
N GLY A 6 -7.20 0.40 -6.57
CA GLY A 6 -6.71 -0.84 -5.97
C GLY A 6 -5.97 -1.71 -6.99
N GLY A 7 -5.50 -2.87 -6.55
CA GLY A 7 -4.89 -3.85 -7.47
C GLY A 7 -3.40 -3.65 -7.75
N GLY A 8 -2.73 -2.73 -7.03
CA GLY A 8 -1.27 -2.57 -7.08
C GLY A 8 -0.79 -1.15 -7.31
N ASP A 9 -1.66 -0.29 -7.84
CA ASP A 9 -1.33 1.09 -8.17
C ASP A 9 -0.85 1.88 -6.94
N LEU A 10 -1.34 1.55 -5.74
CA LEU A 10 -0.89 2.18 -4.50
C LEU A 10 0.64 2.15 -4.33
N MET A 11 1.30 1.01 -4.62
CA MET A 11 2.75 0.91 -4.46
C MET A 11 3.52 1.76 -5.48
N SER A 12 2.91 2.07 -6.63
CA SER A 12 3.50 2.99 -7.63
C SER A 12 3.38 4.48 -7.25
N THR A 13 2.57 4.81 -6.24
CA THR A 13 2.35 6.20 -5.80
C THR A 13 3.23 6.61 -4.62
N VAL A 14 4.21 5.77 -4.25
CA VAL A 14 5.10 6.07 -3.12
C VAL A 14 5.88 7.35 -3.35
N ARG A 15 6.09 8.11 -2.27
CA ARG A 15 6.90 9.34 -2.26
C ARG A 15 8.08 9.14 -1.32
N ASP A 16 9.24 9.60 -1.76
CA ASP A 16 10.40 9.76 -0.88
C ASP A 16 10.12 10.85 0.15
N LEU A 17 10.57 10.61 1.39
CA LEU A 17 10.38 11.53 2.51
C LEU A 17 11.72 11.76 3.21
N ASP A 18 12.24 12.97 3.08
CA ASP A 18 13.59 13.38 3.51
C ASP A 18 13.59 14.34 4.71
N PHE A 19 12.44 14.55 5.34
CA PHE A 19 12.25 15.48 6.45
C PHE A 19 12.96 15.06 7.76
N LEU A 20 13.44 13.82 7.87
CA LEU A 20 14.27 13.34 8.98
C LEU A 20 15.64 12.88 8.44
N PRO A 21 16.66 13.75 8.47
CA PRO A 21 18.01 13.39 8.07
C PRO A 21 18.52 12.18 8.86
N GLY A 22 19.09 11.20 8.15
CA GLY A 22 19.56 9.94 8.74
C GLY A 22 18.59 8.76 8.58
N PHE A 23 17.34 9.00 8.15
CA PHE A 23 16.41 7.92 7.84
C PHE A 23 16.08 7.88 6.34
N ALA A 24 16.14 6.69 5.75
CA ALA A 24 15.69 6.45 4.38
C ALA A 24 14.19 6.14 4.39
N LEU A 25 13.33 7.16 4.49
CA LEU A 25 11.87 6.99 4.54
C LEU A 25 11.22 7.18 3.17
N GLN A 26 10.12 6.46 2.99
CA GLN A 26 9.13 6.65 1.94
C GLN A 26 7.72 6.57 2.54
N GLY A 27 6.74 7.15 1.85
CA GLY A 27 5.35 7.11 2.31
C GLY A 27 4.33 7.06 1.19
N PHE A 28 3.17 6.51 1.52
CA PHE A 28 2.02 6.39 0.63
C PHE A 28 0.73 6.70 1.41
N PRO A 29 -0.34 7.17 0.73
CA PRO A 29 -1.59 7.51 1.39
C PRO A 29 -2.31 6.29 1.96
N ASN A 30 -3.09 6.52 3.01
CA ASN A 30 -3.99 5.52 3.58
C ASN A 30 -5.35 5.54 2.87
N ARG A 31 -6.10 4.44 2.99
CA ARG A 31 -7.38 4.16 2.29
C ARG A 31 -8.27 5.39 2.08
N ASP A 32 -8.70 6.04 3.15
CA ASP A 32 -9.54 7.24 3.07
C ASP A 32 -9.05 8.28 4.09
N SER A 33 -8.76 9.48 3.57
CA SER A 33 -8.39 10.65 4.38
C SER A 33 -9.52 11.67 4.48
N THR A 34 -10.58 11.56 3.68
CA THR A 34 -11.67 12.54 3.61
C THR A 34 -12.55 12.53 4.86
N VAL A 35 -12.68 11.37 5.52
CA VAL A 35 -13.42 11.20 6.80
C VAL A 35 -12.92 12.13 7.91
N TYR A 36 -11.65 12.54 7.86
CA TYR A 36 -11.06 13.39 8.89
C TYR A 36 -11.54 14.84 8.83
N ARG A 37 -12.19 15.25 7.73
CA ARG A 37 -12.80 16.58 7.62
C ARG A 37 -13.84 16.79 8.71
N ASP A 38 -14.76 15.84 8.83
CA ASP A 38 -15.86 15.91 9.80
C ASP A 38 -15.40 15.46 11.18
N LEU A 39 -14.59 14.40 11.25
CA LEU A 39 -14.11 13.85 12.52
C LEU A 39 -13.33 14.88 13.36
N TYR A 40 -12.58 15.77 12.71
CA TYR A 40 -11.78 16.80 13.39
C TYR A 40 -12.39 18.21 13.30
N GLY A 41 -13.56 18.38 12.68
CA GLY A 41 -14.18 19.69 12.54
C GLY A 41 -13.35 20.69 11.71
N ILE A 42 -12.67 20.21 10.67
CA ILE A 42 -11.76 21.00 9.82
C ILE A 42 -12.32 21.20 8.41
N GLN A 43 -13.57 21.66 8.31
CA GLN A 43 -14.29 21.77 7.04
C GLN A 43 -13.62 22.73 6.04
N ASN A 44 -12.85 23.70 6.53
CA ASN A 44 -12.14 24.68 5.71
C ASN A 44 -10.75 24.21 5.26
N ALA A 45 -10.30 23.02 5.66
CA ALA A 45 -9.02 22.50 5.21
C ALA A 45 -9.04 22.23 3.70
N ALA A 46 -8.15 22.90 2.97
CA ALA A 46 -7.98 22.70 1.52
C ALA A 46 -7.36 21.34 1.18
N THR A 47 -6.58 20.77 2.10
CA THR A 47 -5.91 19.48 1.92
C THR A 47 -5.99 18.67 3.20
N ILE A 48 -6.38 17.41 3.09
CA ILE A 48 -6.45 16.44 4.19
C ILE A 48 -5.82 15.15 3.68
N LEU A 49 -4.76 14.71 4.33
CA LEU A 49 -4.00 13.53 3.94
C LEU A 49 -3.52 12.79 5.19
N ARG A 50 -3.76 11.49 5.22
CA ARG A 50 -3.13 10.56 6.16
C ARG A 50 -2.36 9.52 5.35
N GLY A 51 -1.11 9.28 5.73
CA GLY A 51 -0.25 8.29 5.07
C GLY A 51 0.38 7.32 6.05
N THR A 52 1.13 6.37 5.49
CA THR A 52 1.95 5.41 6.21
C THR A 52 3.41 5.60 5.79
N LEU A 53 4.32 5.54 6.77
CA LEU A 53 5.77 5.56 6.53
C LEU A 53 6.35 4.15 6.48
N ARG A 54 7.32 3.95 5.60
CA ARG A 54 8.15 2.74 5.49
C ARG A 54 9.59 3.13 5.18
N PHE A 55 10.51 2.21 5.42
CA PHE A 55 11.86 2.35 4.89
C PHE A 55 11.87 2.16 3.37
N LYS A 56 12.78 2.86 2.69
CA LYS A 56 12.98 2.74 1.25
C LYS A 56 13.24 1.28 0.85
N GLY A 57 12.69 0.87 -0.29
CA GLY A 57 12.76 -0.51 -0.81
C GLY A 57 11.60 -1.40 -0.37
N PHE A 58 10.80 -1.02 0.63
CA PHE A 58 9.63 -1.79 1.05
C PHE A 58 8.60 -1.94 -0.08
N SER A 59 8.18 -0.81 -0.66
CA SER A 59 7.14 -0.79 -1.71
C SER A 59 7.58 -1.52 -2.97
N ASP A 60 8.85 -1.42 -3.36
CA ASP A 60 9.41 -2.15 -4.50
C ASP A 60 9.34 -3.67 -4.27
N THR A 61 9.68 -4.10 -3.05
CA THR A 61 9.61 -5.52 -2.65
C THR A 61 8.17 -6.03 -2.71
N ILE A 62 7.21 -5.27 -2.15
CA ILE A 62 5.79 -5.66 -2.17
C ILE A 62 5.24 -5.68 -3.61
N GLN A 63 5.63 -4.72 -4.45
CA GLN A 63 5.21 -4.68 -5.84
C GLN A 63 5.77 -5.89 -6.63
N ALA A 64 7.01 -6.30 -6.38
CA ALA A 64 7.57 -7.51 -6.96
C ALA A 64 6.79 -8.76 -6.54
N LEU A 65 6.45 -8.91 -5.26
CA LEU A 65 5.60 -10.02 -4.78
C LEU A 65 4.22 -10.03 -5.46
N GLN A 66 3.67 -8.85 -5.73
CA GLN A 66 2.41 -8.71 -6.46
C GLN A 66 2.53 -9.15 -7.92
N TYR A 67 3.60 -8.77 -8.61
CA TYR A 67 3.83 -9.24 -9.98
C TYR A 67 4.05 -10.75 -10.07
N LEU A 68 4.61 -11.35 -9.02
CA LEU A 68 4.74 -12.81 -8.91
C LEU A 68 3.41 -13.52 -8.53
N GLY A 69 2.32 -12.78 -8.28
CA GLY A 69 1.03 -13.35 -7.87
C GLY A 69 1.02 -13.87 -6.43
N LEU A 70 2.04 -13.56 -5.61
CA LEU A 70 2.20 -14.11 -4.27
C LEU A 70 1.31 -13.45 -3.21
N VAL A 71 0.57 -12.41 -3.60
CA VAL A 71 -0.40 -11.70 -2.75
C VAL A 71 -1.82 -11.74 -3.34
N ASP A 72 -2.09 -12.68 -4.26
CA ASP A 72 -3.44 -12.92 -4.75
C ASP A 72 -4.28 -13.58 -3.63
N PRO A 73 -5.41 -12.97 -3.22
CA PRO A 73 -6.28 -13.55 -2.20
C PRO A 73 -7.12 -14.73 -2.71
N ASN A 74 -7.16 -14.97 -4.02
CA ASN A 74 -7.95 -16.06 -4.58
C ASN A 74 -7.31 -17.42 -4.28
N PRO A 75 -8.11 -18.46 -4.01
CA PRO A 75 -7.59 -19.80 -3.78
C PRO A 75 -6.76 -20.29 -4.97
N HIS A 76 -5.51 -20.70 -4.71
CA HIS A 76 -4.67 -21.35 -5.70
C HIS A 76 -4.83 -22.88 -5.59
N PRO A 77 -5.15 -23.61 -6.68
CA PRO A 77 -5.40 -25.06 -6.62
C PRO A 77 -4.26 -25.88 -5.99
N ILE A 78 -3.00 -25.51 -6.24
CA ILE A 78 -1.82 -26.20 -5.67
C ILE A 78 -1.67 -26.00 -4.16
N LEU A 79 -2.32 -24.98 -3.58
CA LEU A 79 -2.30 -24.70 -2.15
C LEU A 79 -3.52 -25.30 -1.43
N HIS A 80 -4.39 -26.00 -2.16
CA HIS A 80 -5.55 -26.66 -1.57
C HIS A 80 -5.10 -27.85 -0.70
N PRO A 81 -5.72 -28.09 0.48
CA PRO A 81 -5.33 -29.21 1.35
C PRO A 81 -5.42 -30.60 0.69
N ASN A 82 -6.31 -30.74 -0.29
CA ASN A 82 -6.45 -31.94 -1.13
C ASN A 82 -5.90 -31.71 -2.54
N GLY A 83 -4.95 -30.79 -2.70
CA GLY A 83 -4.29 -30.51 -3.97
C GLY A 83 -3.42 -31.69 -4.44
N PRO A 84 -2.98 -31.68 -5.70
CA PRO A 84 -2.04 -32.70 -6.19
C PRO A 84 -0.73 -32.65 -5.40
N ASP A 85 -0.11 -33.81 -5.18
CA ASP A 85 1.24 -33.88 -4.63
C ASP A 85 2.19 -33.07 -5.49
N ILE A 86 2.91 -32.16 -4.85
CA ILE A 86 3.89 -31.30 -5.50
C ILE A 86 5.25 -31.97 -5.41
N THR A 87 5.87 -32.20 -6.57
CA THR A 87 7.04 -33.08 -6.75
C THR A 87 8.38 -32.38 -6.51
N TRP A 88 8.37 -31.15 -5.98
CA TRP A 88 9.57 -30.38 -5.69
C TRP A 88 10.08 -30.59 -4.27
#